data_AF-A0A257M1R0-F1
#
_entry.id   AF-A0A257M1R0-F1
#
_cell.length_a   1.000
_cell.length_b   1.000
_cell.length_c   1.000
_cell.angle_alpha   90.00
_cell.angle_beta   90.00
_cell.angle_gamma   90.00
#
_symmetry.space_group_name_H-M   'P 1'
#
loop_
_entity.id
_entity.type
_entity.pdbx_description
1 polymer ?
#
loop_
_entity_poly.entity_id
_entity_poly.type
_entity_poly.pdbx_seq_one_letter_code
_entity_poly.pdbx_strand_id
1 'polypeptide(L)' 'MIFHGKDDTTVPFATVEAFTEVMRKAGNRCELIGCEGVGHSFFNKDKYDELTIAETEKFLVELGWLEKRSQAVPNQ' A
#
# COMPACT_ATOMS: atom_id res chain seq x y z
N MET A 1 4.88 -2.67 -3.42
CA MET A 1 3.59 -2.77 -2.71
C MET A 1 2.49 -2.17 -3.57
N ILE A 2 1.24 -2.63 -3.40
CA ILE A 2 0.06 -2.18 -4.15
C ILE A 2 -1.12 -2.04 -3.18
N PHE A 3 -1.87 -0.94 -3.30
CA PHE A 3 -3.16 -0.76 -2.63
C PHE A 3 -4.28 -0.83 -3.67
N HIS A 4 -5.34 -1.58 -3.40
CA HIS A 4 -6.45 -1.71 -4.34
C HIS A 4 -7.78 -1.84 -3.61
N GLY A 5 -8.81 -1.15 -4.09
CA GLY A 5 -10.16 -1.26 -3.54
C GLY A 5 -10.83 -2.55 -3.98
N LYS A 6 -11.40 -3.32 -3.05
CA LYS A 6 -12.06 -4.58 -3.38
C LYS A 6 -13.37 -4.40 -4.14
N ASP A 7 -13.99 -3.23 -4.01
CA ASP A 7 -15.21 -2.84 -4.72
C ASP A 7 -14.92 -1.97 -5.95
N ASP A 8 -13.68 -2.05 -6.49
CA ASP A 8 -13.29 -1.33 -7.70
C ASP A 8 -13.99 -1.91 -8.94
N THR A 9 -14.90 -1.13 -9.50
CA THR A 9 -15.64 -1.46 -10.72
C THR A 9 -14.96 -1.01 -12.00
N THR A 10 -13.90 -0.19 -11.91
CA THR A 10 -13.09 0.27 -13.05
C THR A 10 -11.98 -0.73 -13.36
N VAL A 11 -11.28 -1.19 -12.32
CA VAL A 11 -10.23 -2.21 -12.42
C VAL A 11 -10.55 -3.32 -11.40
N PRO A 12 -11.08 -4.48 -11.83
CA PRO A 12 -11.49 -5.54 -10.90
C PRO A 12 -10.34 -6.02 -10.00
N PHE A 13 -10.61 -6.21 -8.71
CA PHE A 13 -9.59 -6.64 -7.74
C PHE A 13 -8.84 -7.92 -8.15
N ALA A 14 -9.52 -8.86 -8.83
CA ALA A 14 -8.92 -10.09 -9.34
C ALA A 14 -7.69 -9.85 -10.25
N THR A 15 -7.61 -8.71 -10.95
CA THR A 15 -6.46 -8.42 -11.81
C THR A 15 -5.20 -8.15 -11.00
N VAL A 16 -5.32 -7.45 -9.86
CA VAL A 16 -4.17 -7.17 -8.99
C VAL A 16 -3.78 -8.39 -8.16
N GLU A 17 -4.72 -9.26 -7.83
CA GLU A 17 -4.42 -10.56 -7.21
C GLU A 17 -3.57 -11.43 -8.14
N ALA A 18 -3.99 -11.57 -9.40
CA ALA A 18 -3.25 -12.33 -10.41
C ALA A 18 -1.84 -11.75 -10.66
N PHE A 19 -1.73 -10.42 -10.77
CA PHE A 19 -0.43 -9.76 -10.90
C PHE A 19 0.47 -10.07 -9.70
N THR A 20 -0.06 -9.95 -8.49
CA THR A 20 0.68 -10.19 -7.24
C THR A 20 1.18 -11.63 -7.17
N GLU A 21 0.36 -12.60 -7.57
CA GLU A 21 0.75 -14.00 -7.63
C GLU A 21 1.92 -14.23 -8.60
N VAL A 22 1.83 -13.70 -9.82
CA VAL A 22 2.89 -13.83 -10.83
C VAL A 22 4.20 -13.18 -10.34
N MET A 23 4.12 -11.98 -9.74
CA MET A 23 5.30 -11.30 -9.20
C MET A 23 5.97 -12.09 -8.09
N ARG A 24 5.19 -12.67 -7.17
CA ARG A 24 5.71 -13.53 -6.09
C ARG A 24 6.34 -14.81 -6.64
N LYS A 25 5.71 -15.46 -7.63
CA LYS A 25 6.27 -16.66 -8.30
C LYS A 25 7.60 -16.37 -8.99
N ALA A 26 7.78 -15.15 -9.50
CA ALA A 26 9.04 -14.70 -10.09
C ALA A 26 10.12 -14.35 -9.04
N GLY A 27 9.85 -14.50 -7.74
CA GLY A 27 10.79 -14.18 -6.66
C GLY A 27 10.82 -12.71 -6.27
N ASN A 28 9.91 -11.88 -6.78
CA ASN A 28 9.84 -10.47 -6.43
C ASN A 28 9.12 -10.26 -5.10
N ARG A 29 9.55 -9.25 -4.33
CA ARG A 29 8.79 -8.73 -3.20
C ARG A 29 7.57 -7.98 -3.72
N CYS A 30 6.38 -8.57 -3.57
CA CYS A 30 5.12 -7.96 -3.97
C CYS A 30 4.07 -8.11 -2.85
N GLU A 31 3.69 -6.98 -2.26
CA GLU A 31 2.70 -6.86 -1.19
C GLU A 31 1.43 -6.22 -1.75
N LEU A 32 0.28 -6.84 -1.52
CA LEU A 32 -1.03 -6.36 -1.94
C LEU A 32 -1.89 -6.11 -0.71
N ILE A 33 -2.36 -4.88 -0.57
CA ILE A 33 -3.28 -4.44 0.48
C ILE A 33 -4.64 -4.17 -0.18
N GLY A 34 -5.59 -5.06 0.08
CA GLY A 34 -6.97 -4.95 -0.40
C GLY A 34 -7.86 -4.22 0.60
N CYS A 35 -8.46 -3.11 0.19
CA CYS A 35 -9.32 -2.29 1.04
C CYS A 35 -10.80 -2.62 0.77
N GLU A 36 -11.51 -3.09 1.80
CA GLU A 36 -12.95 -3.40 1.74
C GLU A 36 -13.79 -2.11 1.62
N GLY A 37 -14.95 -2.18 0.94
CA GLY A 37 -15.92 -1.10 0.92
C GLY A 37 -15.54 0.12 0.07
N VAL A 38 -14.47 0.02 -0.73
CA VAL A 38 -13.94 1.13 -1.52
C VAL A 38 -13.62 0.72 -2.95
N GLY A 39 -13.88 1.65 -3.88
CA GLY A 39 -13.64 1.47 -5.32
C GLY A 39 -12.38 2.17 -5.83
N HIS A 40 -12.37 2.45 -7.13
CA HIS A 40 -11.23 3.08 -7.82
C HIS A 40 -10.79 4.40 -7.18
N SER A 41 -9.47 4.65 -7.17
CA SER A 41 -8.87 5.90 -6.68
C SER A 41 -9.24 6.26 -5.23
N PHE A 42 -9.58 5.27 -4.39
CA PHE A 42 -10.01 5.53 -3.00
C PHE A 42 -8.96 6.27 -2.17
N PHE A 43 -7.67 6.06 -2.48
CA PHE A 43 -6.53 6.65 -1.79
C PHE A 43 -6.45 8.18 -1.93
N ASN A 44 -7.12 8.79 -2.91
CA ASN A 44 -7.21 10.25 -3.05
C ASN A 44 -8.19 10.90 -2.04
N LYS A 45 -8.84 10.11 -1.19
CA LYS A 45 -9.75 10.62 -0.15
C LYS A 45 -8.99 10.73 1.17
N ASP A 46 -9.06 11.87 1.83
CA ASP A 46 -8.33 12.20 3.07
C ASP A 46 -8.35 11.08 4.12
N LYS A 47 -9.50 10.39 4.29
CA LYS A 47 -9.66 9.29 5.27
C LYS A 47 -8.76 8.05 5.04
N TYR A 48 -8.17 7.91 3.85
CA TYR A 48 -7.29 6.78 3.51
C TYR A 48 -5.85 7.20 3.26
N ASP A 49 -5.57 8.51 3.27
CA ASP A 49 -4.23 9.04 3.07
C ASP A 49 -3.30 8.56 4.21
N GLU A 50 -3.71 8.75 5.46
CA GLU A 50 -2.93 8.30 6.63
C GLU A 50 -2.58 6.80 6.57
N LEU A 51 -3.54 5.94 6.20
CA LEU A 51 -3.32 4.50 6.08
C LEU A 51 -2.34 4.16 4.95
N THR A 52 -2.59 4.70 3.75
CA THR A 52 -1.80 4.36 2.56
C THR A 52 -0.37 4.91 2.67
N ILE A 53 -0.20 6.10 3.24
CA ILE A 53 1.11 6.70 3.50
C ILE A 53 1.85 5.94 4.59
N ALA A 54 1.22 5.61 5.72
CA ALA A 54 1.89 4.90 6.81
C ALA A 54 2.42 3.52 6.38
N GLU A 55 1.62 2.75 5.64
CA GLU A 55 2.06 1.47 5.09
C GLU A 55 3.17 1.67 4.04
N THR A 56 3.08 2.72 3.21
CA THR A 56 4.13 3.08 2.23
C THR A 56 5.45 3.39 2.91
N GLU A 57 5.44 4.20 3.97
CA GLU A 57 6.62 4.50 4.76
C GLU A 57 7.25 3.24 5.35
N LYS A 58 6.43 2.36 5.94
CA LYS A 58 6.90 1.08 6.47
C LYS A 58 7.58 0.24 5.40
N PHE A 59 6.95 0.07 4.24
CA PHE A 59 7.50 -0.69 3.11
C PHE A 59 8.85 -0.11 2.65
N LEU A 60 8.96 1.21 2.55
CA LEU A 60 10.19 1.91 2.13
C LEU A 60 11.30 1.82 3.18
N VAL A 61 10.96 1.85 4.48
CA VAL A 61 11.92 1.61 5.57
C VAL A 61 12.45 0.17 5.52
N GLU A 62 11.58 -0.82 5.30
CA GLU A 62 11.98 -2.22 5.17
C GLU A 62 12.85 -2.49 3.93
N LEU A 63 12.74 -1.67 2.89
CA LEU A 63 13.66 -1.69 1.74
C LEU A 63 14.98 -0.95 2.00
N GLY A 64 15.10 -0.21 3.11
CA GLY A 64 16.25 0.64 3.42
C GLY A 64 16.31 1.92 2.58
N TRP A 65 15.19 2.34 1.98
CA TRP A 65 15.12 3.57 1.16
C TRP A 65 14.77 4.80 1.98
N LEU A 66 14.13 4.61 3.13
CA LEU A 66 13.87 5.65 4.11
C LEU A 66 14.45 5.25 5.45
N GLU A 67 14.93 6.24 6.19
CA GLU A 67 15.25 6.06 7.60
C GLU A 67 13.94 5.97 8.40
N LYS A 68 13.90 5.05 9.37
CA LYS A 68 12.80 5.01 10.32
C LYS A 68 12.77 6.36 11.03
N ARG A 69 11.65 7.08 10.97
CA ARG A 69 11.49 8.34 11.72
C ARG A 69 11.89 8.08 13.18
N SER A 70 12.99 8.70 13.60
CA SER A 70 13.28 8.85 15.02
C SER A 70 12.12 9.65 15.60
N GLN A 71 11.53 9.19 16.70
CA GLN A 71 10.60 10.04 17.44
C GLN A 71 11.36 11.33 17.75
N ALA A 72 10.94 12.45 17.16
CA ALA A 72 11.49 13.74 17.48
C ALA A 72 11.25 13.94 18.98
N VAL A 73 12.33 14.04 19.75
CA VAL A 73 12.24 14.53 21.14
C VAL A 73 11.62 15.92 21.03
N PRO A 74 10.48 16.20 21.70
CA PRO A 74 9.92 17.54 21.68
C PRO A 74 10.98 18.50 22.20
N ASN A 75 11.35 19.48 21.38
CA ASN A 75 12.29 20.51 21.78
C ASN A 75 11.69 21.25 22.99
N GLN A 76 12.44 21.31 24.09
CA GLN A 76 12.12 22.08 25.30
C GLN A 76 11.95 23.57 25.01
#